data_AF-A0A535L009-F1
#
_entry.id   AF-A0A535L009-F1
#
_cell.length_a   1.000
_cell.length_b   1.000
_cell.length_c   1.000
_cell.angle_alpha   90.00
_cell.angle_beta   90.00
_cell.angle_gamma   90.00
#
_symmetry.space_group_name_H-M   'P 1'
#
loop_
_entity.id
_entity.type
_entity.pdbx_description
1 polymer ?
#
loop_
_entity_poly.entity_id
_entity_poly.type
_entity_poly.pdbx_seq_one_letter_code
_entity_poly.pdbx_strand_id
1 'polypeptide(L)'
;RGFPDFQFHPESVHHAPEAVIVEGRFTGTQLGTWRGLPPTGRKVDFRLIIVFQFDGDRMICERTYFDIGTPLRQLGVARDPNTLAGKVATALNHPVVVGKAAVRSMFRR
;
A
#
# COMPACT_ATOMS: atom_id res chain seq x y z
N ARG A 1 -12.15 -1.94 -14.29
CA ARG A 1 -10.78 -1.44 -14.00
C ARG A 1 -10.90 -0.49 -12.81
N GLY A 2 -10.08 -0.63 -11.76
CA GLY A 2 -10.20 0.20 -10.55
C GLY A 2 -9.78 1.66 -10.76
N PHE A 3 -8.66 1.86 -11.48
CA PHE A 3 -8.08 3.16 -11.80
C PHE A 3 -7.94 3.26 -13.33
N PRO A 4 -8.94 3.77 -14.05
CA PRO A 4 -8.89 3.82 -15.51
C PRO A 4 -7.90 4.85 -16.06
N ASP A 5 -7.58 5.87 -15.27
CA ASP A 5 -6.66 6.97 -15.55
C ASP A 5 -5.29 6.75 -14.88
N PHE A 6 -4.94 5.51 -14.52
CA PHE A 6 -3.69 5.27 -13.82
C PHE A 6 -2.49 5.65 -14.68
N GLN A 7 -1.46 6.20 -14.05
CA GLN A 7 -0.17 6.53 -14.67
C GLN A 7 0.95 5.99 -13.78
N PHE A 8 1.96 5.41 -14.42
CA PHE A 8 3.19 5.01 -13.75
C PHE A 8 4.34 5.89 -14.22
N HIS A 9 5.05 6.49 -13.28
CA HIS A 9 6.21 7.34 -13.54
C HIS A 9 7.45 6.63 -13.00
N PRO A 10 8.28 6.00 -13.86
CA PRO A 10 9.56 5.44 -13.44
C PRO A 10 10.46 6.55 -12.89
N GLU A 11 11.03 6.35 -11.70
CA GLU A 11 11.97 7.27 -11.06
C GLU A 11 13.42 6.77 -11.19
N SER A 12 13.65 5.46 -11.03
CA SER A 12 14.96 4.84 -11.20
C SER A 12 14.83 3.43 -11.77
N VAL A 13 15.88 2.99 -12.48
CA VAL A 13 15.98 1.64 -13.06
C VAL A 13 17.33 1.07 -12.69
N HIS A 14 17.32 -0.14 -12.12
CA HIS A 14 18.50 -0.88 -11.71
C HIS A 14 18.55 -2.21 -12.45
N HIS A 15 19.74 -2.58 -12.92
CA HIS A 15 19.97 -3.83 -13.63
C HIS A 15 20.72 -4.82 -12.72
N ALA A 16 20.23 -6.05 -12.69
CA ALA A 16 20.87 -7.21 -12.08
C ALA A 16 20.96 -8.33 -13.13
N PRO A 17 21.79 -9.37 -12.93
CA PRO A 17 22.01 -10.41 -13.94
C PRO A 17 20.72 -11.06 -14.48
N GLU A 18 19.73 -11.29 -13.63
CA GLU A 18 18.46 -11.95 -13.97
C GLU A 18 17.23 -11.08 -13.62
N ALA A 19 17.43 -9.77 -13.41
CA ALA A 19 16.33 -8.89 -13.06
C ALA A 19 16.54 -7.43 -13.49
N VAL A 20 15.42 -6.76 -13.77
CA VAL A 20 15.34 -5.30 -13.86
C VAL A 20 14.44 -4.82 -12.71
N ILE A 21 14.98 -3.96 -11.85
CA ILE A 21 14.23 -3.35 -10.74
C ILE A 21 13.90 -1.91 -11.11
N VAL A 22 12.63 -1.56 -11.07
CA VAL A 22 12.15 -0.21 -11.35
C VAL A 22 11.53 0.35 -10.08
N GLU A 23 12.06 1.46 -9.59
CA GLU A 23 11.36 2.27 -8.59
C GLU A 23 10.54 3.33 -9.32
N GLY A 24 9.33 3.59 -8.84
CA GLY A 24 8.50 4.60 -9.47
C GLY A 24 7.31 5.01 -8.63
N ARG A 25 6.46 5.81 -9.26
CA ARG A 25 5.29 6.43 -8.65
C ARG A 25 4.03 6.10 -9.44
N PHE A 26 3.04 5.55 -8.74
CA PHE A 26 1.71 5.28 -9.26
C PHE A 26 0.78 6.44 -8.90
N THR A 27 0.05 6.96 -9.88
CA THR A 27 -1.05 7.91 -9.65
C THR A 27 -2.32 7.43 -10.35
N GLY A 28 -3.49 7.83 -9.86
CA GLY A 28 -4.76 7.54 -10.53
C GLY A 28 -5.97 7.87 -9.67
N THR A 29 -7.16 7.86 -10.27
CA THR A 29 -8.44 8.10 -9.60
C THR A 29 -9.23 6.80 -9.50
N GLN A 30 -9.70 6.45 -8.30
CA GLN A 30 -10.46 5.22 -8.09
C GLN A 30 -11.91 5.36 -8.61
N LEU A 31 -12.10 5.09 -9.90
CA LEU A 31 -13.40 5.16 -10.58
C LEU A 31 -14.07 3.78 -10.76
N GLY A 32 -13.41 2.71 -10.33
CA GLY A 32 -14.00 1.37 -10.26
C GLY A 32 -13.69 0.64 -8.97
N THR A 33 -14.28 -0.54 -8.80
CA THR A 33 -14.02 -1.40 -7.65
C THR A 33 -12.54 -1.79 -7.60
N TRP A 34 -11.93 -1.63 -6.42
CA TRP A 34 -10.55 -2.02 -6.18
C TRP A 34 -10.43 -2.67 -4.81
N ARG A 35 -9.92 -3.91 -4.75
CA ARG A 35 -9.82 -4.72 -3.52
C ARG A 35 -11.14 -4.83 -2.74
N GLY A 36 -12.26 -4.94 -3.45
CA GLY A 36 -13.60 -4.99 -2.86
C GLY A 36 -14.16 -3.64 -2.39
N LEU A 37 -13.37 -2.56 -2.44
CA LEU A 37 -13.86 -1.23 -2.12
C LEU A 37 -14.65 -0.66 -3.31
N PRO A 38 -15.85 -0.10 -3.08
CA PRO A 38 -16.58 0.63 -4.11
C PRO A 38 -15.76 1.85 -4.59
N PRO A 39 -16.05 2.40 -5.78
CA PRO A 39 -15.34 3.55 -6.30
C PRO A 39 -15.52 4.77 -5.39
N THR A 40 -14.45 5.22 -4.75
CA THR A 40 -14.48 6.38 -3.85
C THR A 40 -14.40 7.71 -4.59
N GLY A 41 -14.03 7.71 -5.88
CA GLY A 41 -13.77 8.92 -6.67
C GLY A 41 -12.50 9.68 -6.26
N ARG A 42 -11.72 9.14 -5.31
CA ARG A 42 -10.51 9.78 -4.77
C ARG A 42 -9.28 9.43 -5.60
N LYS A 43 -8.32 10.36 -5.59
CA LYS A 43 -6.99 10.15 -6.17
C LYS A 43 -6.10 9.40 -5.20
N VAL A 44 -5.26 8.54 -5.75
CA VAL A 44 -4.13 7.92 -5.06
C VAL A 44 -2.83 8.34 -5.72
N ASP A 45 -1.78 8.34 -4.92
CA ASP A 45 -0.44 8.71 -5.30
C ASP A 45 0.56 8.05 -4.36
N PHE A 46 1.26 7.02 -4.82
CA PHE A 46 2.17 6.27 -3.96
C PHE A 46 3.37 5.70 -4.73
N ARG A 47 4.46 5.47 -4.00
CA ARG A 47 5.67 4.84 -4.52
C ARG A 47 5.56 3.32 -4.48
N LEU A 48 6.19 2.68 -5.46
CA LEU A 48 6.28 1.23 -5.59
C LEU A 48 7.60 0.84 -6.24
N ILE A 49 7.99 -0.41 -6.01
CA ILE A 49 9.08 -1.08 -6.70
C ILE A 49 8.49 -2.21 -7.52
N ILE A 50 8.93 -2.35 -8.76
CA ILE A 50 8.59 -3.48 -9.63
C ILE A 50 9.88 -4.23 -9.95
N VAL A 51 9.90 -5.53 -9.66
CA VAL A 51 11.00 -6.43 -9.99
C VAL A 51 10.54 -7.31 -11.16
N PHE A 52 11.12 -7.08 -12.32
CA PHE A 52 10.96 -7.92 -13.50
C PHE A 52 12.08 -8.96 -13.51
N GLN A 53 11.76 -10.23 -13.32
CA GLN A 53 12.71 -11.36 -13.35
C GLN A 53 12.75 -11.98 -14.75
N PHE A 54 13.94 -12.40 -15.16
CA PHE A 54 14.21 -12.96 -16.48
C PHE A 54 14.89 -14.33 -16.40
N ASP A 55 14.62 -15.17 -17.38
CA ASP A 55 15.41 -16.37 -17.73
C ASP A 55 15.91 -16.17 -19.16
N GLY A 56 17.19 -15.87 -19.32
CA GLY A 56 17.75 -15.38 -20.58
C GLY A 56 17.10 -14.06 -21.02
N ASP A 57 16.46 -14.06 -22.19
CA ASP A 57 15.76 -12.92 -22.77
C ASP A 57 14.26 -12.87 -22.40
N ARG A 58 13.75 -13.89 -21.70
CA ARG A 58 12.33 -14.03 -21.38
C ARG A 58 12.01 -13.49 -20.00
N MET A 59 11.09 -12.53 -19.92
CA MET A 59 10.50 -12.10 -18.64
C MET A 59 9.61 -13.22 -18.09
N ILE A 60 9.94 -13.74 -16.91
CA ILE A 60 9.23 -14.86 -16.27
C ILE A 60 8.34 -14.42 -15.11
N CYS A 61 8.60 -13.26 -14.50
CA CYS A 61 7.80 -12.78 -13.37
C CYS A 61 7.88 -11.27 -13.22
N GLU A 62 6.73 -10.64 -13.05
CA GLU A 62 6.60 -9.27 -12.53
C GLU A 62 6.19 -9.36 -11.05
N ARG A 63 6.94 -8.70 -10.17
CA ARG A 63 6.64 -8.65 -8.74
C ARG A 63 6.65 -7.21 -8.24
N THR A 64 5.54 -6.77 -7.66
CA THR A 64 5.39 -5.39 -7.18
C THR A 64 5.38 -5.31 -5.66
N TYR A 65 6.13 -4.36 -5.11
CA TYR A 65 6.19 -4.04 -3.69
C TYR A 65 5.78 -2.60 -3.44
N PHE A 66 4.87 -2.39 -2.50
CA PHE A 66 4.46 -1.06 -2.05
C PHE A 66 3.76 -1.12 -0.69
N ASP A 67 3.76 0.00 0.04
CA ASP A 67 2.94 0.16 1.24
C ASP A 67 1.47 0.30 0.85
N ILE A 68 0.68 -0.75 1.07
CA ILE A 68 -0.76 -0.72 0.84
C ILE A 68 -1.50 0.29 1.74
N GLY A 69 -0.94 0.65 2.89
CA GLY A 69 -1.53 1.61 3.81
C GLY A 69 -1.65 3.01 3.21
N THR A 70 -0.70 3.41 2.38
CA THR A 70 -0.69 4.74 1.74
C THR A 70 -1.92 4.98 0.84
N PRO A 71 -2.20 4.15 -0.18
CA PRO A 71 -3.41 4.32 -0.98
C PRO A 71 -4.68 4.14 -0.14
N LEU A 72 -4.74 3.21 0.82
CA LEU A 72 -5.94 3.06 1.67
C LEU A 72 -6.24 4.31 2.51
N ARG A 73 -5.21 5.01 3.01
CA ARG A 73 -5.37 6.31 3.70
C ARG A 73 -5.83 7.40 2.73
N GLN A 74 -5.28 7.46 1.52
CA GLN A 74 -5.70 8.43 0.50
C GLN A 74 -7.15 8.23 0.04
N LEU A 75 -7.58 6.98 -0.07
CA LEU A 75 -8.98 6.60 -0.33
C LEU A 75 -9.90 6.84 0.89
N GLY A 76 -9.34 7.20 2.05
CA GLY A 76 -10.10 7.54 3.26
C GLY A 76 -10.65 6.35 4.05
N VAL A 77 -10.22 5.12 3.73
CA VAL A 77 -10.71 3.89 4.37
C VAL A 77 -9.76 3.36 5.46
N ALA A 78 -8.55 3.91 5.55
CA ALA A 78 -7.60 3.67 6.62
C ALA A 78 -7.17 4.97 7.29
N ARG A 79 -6.67 4.88 8.52
CA ARG A 79 -6.13 6.02 9.28
C ARG A 79 -4.74 5.69 9.81
N ASP A 80 -3.92 6.73 9.96
CA ASP A 80 -2.64 6.61 10.65
C ASP A 80 -2.90 6.42 12.16
N PRO A 81 -2.49 5.27 12.75
CA PRO A 81 -2.72 4.98 14.16
C PRO A 81 -1.98 5.91 15.11
N ASN A 82 -1.01 6.71 14.64
CA ASN A 82 -0.31 7.69 15.48
C ASN A 82 -1.10 8.99 15.67
N THR A 83 -2.11 9.25 14.83
CA THR A 83 -3.01 10.40 14.97
C THR A 83 -4.08 10.16 16.04
N LEU A 84 -4.66 11.22 16.62
CA LEU A 84 -5.76 11.10 17.59
C LEU A 84 -6.94 10.30 17.01
N ALA A 85 -7.37 10.68 15.80
CA ALA A 85 -8.46 10.03 15.09
C ALA A 85 -8.16 8.56 14.74
N GLY A 86 -6.89 8.22 14.53
CA GLY A 86 -6.43 6.85 14.32
C GLY A 86 -6.44 6.02 15.59
N LYS A 87 -5.92 6.55 16.71
CA LYS A 87 -5.94 5.87 18.02
C LYS A 87 -7.35 5.49 18.44
N VAL A 88 -8.30 6.42 18.29
CA VAL A 88 -9.72 6.17 18.56
C VAL A 88 -10.26 5.05 17.67
N ALA A 89 -10.00 5.10 16.36
CA ALA A 89 -10.43 4.06 15.43
C ALA A 89 -9.80 2.69 15.74
N THR A 90 -8.52 2.64 16.13
CA THR A 90 -7.83 1.41 16.51
C THR A 90 -8.44 0.79 17.77
N ALA A 91 -8.76 1.60 18.79
CA ALA A 91 -9.43 1.12 19.99
C ALA A 91 -10.82 0.55 19.70
N LEU A 92 -11.59 1.21 18.82
CA LEU A 92 -12.92 0.76 18.40
C LEU A 92 -12.88 -0.52 17.56
N ASN A 93 -11.97 -0.60 16.59
CA ASN A 93 -11.92 -1.71 15.64
C ASN A 93 -11.21 -2.95 16.19
N HIS A 94 -10.30 -2.78 17.17
CA HIS A 94 -9.48 -3.87 17.71
C HIS A 94 -9.42 -3.87 19.25
N PRO A 95 -10.57 -3.91 19.94
CA PRO A 95 -10.63 -3.71 21.40
C PRO A 95 -9.86 -4.80 22.16
N VAL A 96 -9.90 -6.04 21.70
CA VAL A 96 -9.21 -7.17 22.34
C VAL A 96 -7.69 -7.02 22.24
N VAL A 97 -7.19 -6.60 21.07
CA VAL A 97 -5.74 -6.44 20.84
C VAL A 97 -5.21 -5.29 21.69
N VAL A 98 -5.90 -4.14 21.67
CA VAL A 98 -5.53 -2.96 22.44
C VAL A 98 -5.61 -3.23 23.95
N GLY A 99 -6.70 -3.86 24.42
CA GLY A 99 -6.88 -4.22 25.82
C GLY A 99 -5.78 -5.16 26.33
N LYS A 100 -5.49 -6.24 25.60
CA LYS A 100 -4.41 -7.18 25.97
C LYS A 100 -3.04 -6.50 26.00
N ALA A 101 -2.75 -5.61 25.06
CA ALA A 101 -1.49 -4.86 25.03
C ALA A 101 -1.35 -3.92 26.25
N ALA A 102 -2.42 -3.22 26.62
CA ALA A 102 -2.43 -2.33 27.80
C ALA A 102 -2.25 -3.09 29.12
N VAL A 103 -2.91 -4.24 29.27
CA VAL A 103 -2.71 -5.12 30.43
C VAL A 103 -1.26 -5.58 30.50
N ARG A 104 -0.70 -6.06 29.38
CA ARG A 104 0.69 -6.55 29.31
C ARG A 104 1.72 -5.44 29.61
N SER A 105 1.45 -4.18 29.25
CA SER A 105 2.36 -3.07 29.56
C SER A 105 2.30 -2.66 31.03
N MET A 106 1.15 -2.77 31.70
CA MET A 106 1.01 -2.48 33.14
C MET A 106 1.78 -3.47 34.02
N PHE A 107 1.85 -4.75 33.64
CA PHE A 107 2.59 -5.78 34.39
C PHE A 107 4.07 -5.92 34.02
N ARG A 108 4.56 -5.12 33.07
CA ARG A 108 5.98 -5.08 32.66
C ARG A 108 6.74 -3.86 33.20
N ARG A 109 6.11 -3.09 34.09
CA ARG A 109 6.73 -2.00 34.85
C ARG A 109 7.17 -2.48 36.22
#